data_AF-A0A2E5SEV5-F1
#
_entry.id   AF-A0A2E5SEV5-F1
#
_cell.length_a   1.000
_cell.length_b   1.000
_cell.length_c   1.000
_cell.angle_alpha   90.00
_cell.angle_beta   90.00
_cell.angle_gamma   90.00
#
_symmetry.space_group_name_H-M   'P 1'
#
loop_
_entity.id
_entity.type
_entity.pdbx_description
1 polymer ?
#
loop_
_entity_poly.entity_id
_entity_poly.type
_entity_poly.pdbx_seq_one_letter_code
_entity_poly.pdbx_strand_id
1 'polypeptide(L)' 'MKKILLLLCLALNFVFCAYNVGETISLSDQQLTREVCYSSDLNSDYEVGDSFSLYDLNGAYNGGTYHVMFFDMSATW' A
#
# COMPACT_ATOMS: atom_id res chain seq x y z
N MET A 1 1.21 38.60 -5.14
CA MET A 1 0.93 37.28 -5.74
C MET A 1 2.07 36.27 -5.55
N LYS A 2 3.33 36.58 -5.94
CA LYS A 2 4.49 35.66 -5.72
C LYS A 2 4.67 35.15 -4.27
N LYS A 3 4.45 36.01 -3.26
CA LYS A 3 4.56 35.62 -1.83
C LYS A 3 3.46 34.63 -1.39
N ILE A 4 2.25 34.77 -1.93
CA ILE A 4 1.13 33.85 -1.67
C ILE A 4 1.41 32.50 -2.33
N LEU A 5 1.95 32.51 -3.55
CA LEU A 5 2.36 31.28 -4.25
C LEU A 5 3.45 30.52 -3.47
N LEU A 6 4.43 31.24 -2.89
CA LEU A 6 5.48 30.63 -2.08
C LEU A 6 4.94 29.98 -0.79
N LEU A 7 4.00 30.65 -0.12
CA LEU A 7 3.31 30.11 1.06
C LEU A 7 2.48 28.86 0.73
N LEU A 8 1.81 28.86 -0.44
CA LEU A 8 1.05 27.71 -0.91
C LEU A 8 1.95 26.50 -1.19
N CYS A 9 3.09 26.69 -1.84
CA CYS A 9 4.07 25.63 -2.07
C CYS A 9 4.63 25.04 -0.77
N LEU A 10 4.84 25.87 0.26
CA LEU A 10 5.34 25.40 1.55
C LEU A 10 4.28 24.54 2.28
N ALA A 11 3.01 24.95 2.22
CA ALA A 11 1.90 24.22 2.84
C ALA A 11 1.64 22.84 2.21
N LEU A 12 1.90 22.66 0.91
CA LEU A 12 1.76 21.35 0.24
C LEU A 12 2.68 20.27 0.80
N ASN A 13 3.79 20.63 1.46
CA ASN A 13 4.72 19.65 2.04
C ASN A 13 4.16 18.93 3.27
N PHE A 14 3.13 19.48 3.92
CA PHE A 14 2.51 18.85 5.08
C PHE A 14 1.45 17.80 4.71
N VAL A 15 1.16 17.62 3.42
CA VAL A 15 0.16 16.64 2.93
C VAL A 15 0.77 15.27 2.66
N PHE A 16 2.10 15.10 2.81
CA PHE A 16 2.80 13.87 2.39
C PHE A 16 2.69 12.68 3.36
N CYS A 17 1.95 12.79 4.46
CA CYS A 17 1.62 11.63 5.28
C CYS A 17 0.32 11.00 4.76
N ALA A 18 0.43 9.90 4.01
CA ALA A 18 -0.74 9.19 3.48
C ALA A 18 -1.51 8.42 4.58
N TYR A 19 -0.81 7.98 5.64
CA TYR A 19 -1.37 7.22 6.76
C TYR A 19 -0.60 7.48 8.07
N ASN A 20 -1.33 7.50 9.18
CA ASN A 20 -0.85 7.63 10.56
C ASN A 20 -1.03 6.33 11.36
N VAL A 21 -0.39 6.26 12.53
CA VAL A 21 -0.54 5.13 13.46
C VAL A 21 -2.00 4.97 13.88
N GLY A 22 -2.54 3.77 13.66
CA GLY A 22 -3.93 3.41 13.97
C GLY A 22 -4.90 3.57 12.80
N GLU A 23 -4.47 4.13 11.67
CA GLU A 23 -5.30 4.18 10.46
C GLU A 23 -5.24 2.86 9.68
N THR A 24 -6.31 2.61 8.93
CA THR A 24 -6.41 1.46 8.02
C THR A 24 -6.09 1.87 6.59
N ILE A 25 -5.39 1.02 5.84
CA ILE A 25 -5.13 1.23 4.41
C ILE A 25 -6.46 1.34 3.66
N SER A 26 -6.61 2.36 2.82
CA SER A 26 -7.82 2.57 2.03
C SER A 26 -8.03 1.44 1.01
N LEU A 27 -9.28 1.24 0.58
CA LEU A 27 -9.59 0.24 -0.44
C LEU A 27 -8.85 0.49 -1.77
N SER A 28 -8.75 1.75 -2.19
CA SER A 28 -8.02 2.11 -3.41
C SER A 28 -6.54 1.75 -3.34
N ASP A 29 -5.92 1.94 -2.18
CA ASP A 29 -4.50 1.63 -2.00
C ASP A 29 -4.25 0.13 -1.86
N GLN A 30 -5.21 -0.61 -1.28
CA GLN A 30 -5.16 -2.07 -1.26
C GLN A 30 -5.20 -2.68 -2.66
N GLN A 31 -5.91 -2.04 -3.60
CA GLN A 31 -6.06 -2.48 -4.99
C GLN A 31 -4.86 -2.12 -5.87
N LEU A 32 -3.82 -1.46 -5.32
CA LEU A 32 -2.58 -1.23 -6.05
C LEU A 32 -1.88 -2.57 -6.32
N THR A 33 -1.63 -2.84 -7.60
CA THR A 33 -0.98 -4.08 -8.03
C THR A 33 0.55 -3.94 -8.10
N ARG A 34 1.22 -5.04 -7.79
CA ARG A 34 2.67 -5.23 -7.92
C ARG A 34 2.94 -6.59 -8.56
N GLU A 35 4.01 -6.66 -9.32
CA GLU A 35 4.46 -7.92 -9.91
C GLU A 35 5.10 -8.79 -8.83
N VAL A 36 4.78 -10.08 -8.84
CA VAL A 36 5.38 -11.08 -7.96
C VAL A 36 6.80 -11.39 -8.44
N CYS A 37 7.79 -11.08 -7.59
CA CYS A 37 9.20 -11.34 -7.88
C CYS A 37 9.69 -12.70 -7.37
N TYR A 38 8.96 -13.32 -6.43
CA TYR A 38 9.27 -14.62 -5.82
C TYR A 38 7.98 -15.38 -5.64
N SER A 39 7.93 -16.62 -6.13
CA SER A 39 6.74 -17.44 -6.02
C SER A 39 6.41 -17.78 -4.56
N SER A 40 5.12 -17.99 -4.29
CA SER A 40 4.62 -18.32 -2.96
C SER A 40 3.36 -19.15 -3.01
N ASP A 41 3.20 -20.05 -2.05
CA ASP A 41 2.02 -20.93 -1.95
C ASP A 41 0.78 -20.23 -1.35
N LEU A 42 0.69 -18.89 -1.47
CA LEU A 42 -0.36 -18.08 -0.87
C LEU A 42 -1.57 -18.00 -1.80
N ASN A 43 -2.77 -18.42 -1.34
CA ASN A 43 -4.06 -18.31 -2.04
C ASN A 43 -3.98 -18.53 -3.56
N SER A 44 -3.79 -19.78 -3.99
CA SER A 44 -3.75 -20.24 -5.40
C SER A 44 -2.37 -20.29 -6.06
N ASP A 45 -1.29 -20.27 -5.27
CA ASP A 45 0.11 -20.31 -5.72
C ASP A 45 0.46 -19.12 -6.65
N TYR A 46 0.85 -17.99 -6.06
CA TYR A 46 1.37 -16.86 -6.83
C TYR A 46 2.72 -17.24 -7.47
N GLU A 47 2.80 -17.11 -8.80
CA GLU A 47 4.00 -17.36 -9.58
C GLU A 47 4.72 -16.06 -9.96
N VAL A 48 5.98 -16.18 -10.37
CA VAL A 48 6.77 -15.02 -10.83
C VAL A 48 6.10 -14.41 -12.07
N GLY A 49 5.86 -13.09 -12.03
CA GLY A 49 5.16 -12.35 -13.08
C GLY A 49 3.65 -12.19 -12.85
N ASP A 50 3.08 -12.85 -11.84
CA ASP A 50 1.69 -12.63 -11.47
C ASP A 50 1.48 -11.24 -10.84
N SER A 51 0.23 -10.79 -10.85
CA SER A 51 -0.18 -9.53 -10.23
C SER A 51 -0.68 -9.79 -8.81
N PHE A 52 0.02 -9.26 -7.82
CA PHE A 52 -0.36 -9.29 -6.42
C PHE A 52 -0.86 -7.92 -5.94
N SER A 53 -1.87 -7.92 -5.07
CA SER A 53 -2.34 -6.72 -4.37
C SER A 53 -2.70 -7.04 -2.91
N LEU A 54 -2.70 -6.03 -2.02
CA LEU A 54 -3.14 -6.24 -0.63
C LEU A 54 -4.63 -6.57 -0.53
N TYR A 55 -5.39 -6.22 -1.57
CA TYR A 55 -6.81 -6.56 -1.70
C TYR A 55 -7.05 -8.07 -1.74
N ASP A 56 -6.12 -8.85 -2.29
CA ASP A 56 -6.18 -10.31 -2.36
C ASP A 56 -6.12 -10.95 -0.96
N LEU A 57 -5.55 -10.24 0.01
CA LEU A 57 -5.42 -10.66 1.41
C LEU A 57 -6.54 -10.11 2.30
N ASN A 58 -7.45 -9.32 1.75
CA ASN A 58 -8.56 -8.75 2.50
C ASN A 58 -9.74 -9.73 2.55
N GLY A 59 -9.95 -10.33 3.73
CA GLY A 59 -11.04 -11.28 4.01
C GLY A 59 -12.44 -10.80 3.64
N ALA A 60 -12.69 -9.49 3.68
CA ALA A 60 -13.98 -8.93 3.29
C ALA A 60 -14.24 -9.01 1.77
N TYR A 61 -13.19 -9.18 0.96
CA TYR A 61 -13.26 -9.10 -0.50
C TYR A 61 -12.70 -10.34 -1.23
N ASN A 62 -11.99 -11.23 -0.54
CA ASN A 62 -11.44 -12.47 -1.11
C ASN A 62 -12.27 -13.74 -0.80
N GLY A 63 -13.53 -13.57 -0.37
CA GLY A 63 -14.43 -14.69 -0.07
C GLY A 63 -14.42 -15.16 1.39
N GLY A 64 -13.82 -14.40 2.31
CA GLY A 64 -13.91 -14.64 3.76
C GLY A 64 -12.61 -15.13 4.41
N THR A 65 -11.50 -15.17 3.68
CA THR A 65 -10.20 -15.66 4.19
C THR A 65 -9.37 -14.48 4.70
N TYR A 66 -9.25 -14.36 6.02
CA TYR A 66 -8.49 -13.27 6.65
C TYR A 66 -7.03 -13.67 6.89
N HIS A 67 -6.11 -12.77 6.55
CA HIS A 67 -4.67 -12.97 6.70
C HIS A 67 -4.08 -12.02 7.74
N VAL A 68 -3.06 -12.49 8.45
CA VAL A 68 -2.20 -11.66 9.31
C VAL A 68 -0.83 -11.60 8.65
N MET A 69 -0.32 -10.39 8.46
CA MET A 69 0.88 -10.12 7.67
C MET A 69 1.77 -9.15 8.42
N PHE A 70 3.08 -9.31 8.27
CA PHE A 70 4.10 -8.45 8.86
C PHE A 70 4.94 -7.85 7.74
N PHE A 71 5.02 -6.53 7.70
CA PHE A 71 5.90 -5.81 6.79
C PHE A 71 7.17 -5.41 7.54
N ASP A 72 8.31 -5.92 7.09
CA ASP A 72 9.60 -5.39 7.49
C ASP A 72 10.11 -4.44 6.40
N MET A 73 10.26 -3.16 6.74
CA MET A 73 10.83 -2.16 5.87
C MET A 73 12.19 -1.75 6.42
N SER A 74 13.26 -2.20 5.77
CA SER A 74 14.60 -1.70 6.03
C SER A 74 14.92 -0.54 5.08
N ALA A 75 15.27 0.61 5.65
CA ALA A 75 15.82 1.73 4.89
C ALA A 75 17.34 1.65 4.94
N THR A 76 18.00 1.59 3.78
CA THR A 76 19.44 1.84 3.69
C THR A 76 19.65 3.35 3.59
N TRP A 77 20.50 3.88 4.47
CA TRP A 77 20.91 5.28 4.45
C TRP A 77 22.06 5.52 3.48
#